data_AF-A0A803SWH1-F1
#
_entry.id   AF-A0A803SWH1-F1
#
_cell.length_a   1.000
_cell.length_b   1.000
_cell.length_c   1.000
_cell.angle_alpha   90.00
_cell.angle_beta   90.00
_cell.angle_gamma   90.00
#
_symmetry.space_group_name_H-M   'P 1'
#
loop_
_entity.id
_entity.type
_entity.pdbx_description
1 polymer ?
#
loop_
_entity_poly.entity_id
_entity_poly.type
_entity_poly.pdbx_seq_one_letter_code
_entity_poly.pdbx_strand_id
1 'polypeptide(L)' 'MEAACKWRALPGAPSLKALTAPEGGLPREKQRQALQDISRAHVESFNFAVGDGLLRAVAEYKCCK' A
#
# COMPACT_ATOMS: atom_id res chain seq x y z
N MET A 1 1.22 -23.51 -7.96
CA MET A 1 2.68 -23.54 -8.19
C MET A 1 3.22 -22.32 -8.95
N GLU A 2 2.40 -21.56 -9.70
CA GLU A 2 2.87 -20.38 -10.45
C GLU A 2 3.42 -19.22 -9.61
N ALA A 3 2.88 -18.99 -8.41
CA ALA A 3 3.32 -17.88 -7.56
C ALA A 3 4.81 -18.01 -7.21
N ALA A 4 5.28 -19.21 -6.85
CA ALA A 4 6.68 -19.45 -6.52
C ALA A 4 7.66 -19.21 -7.69
N CYS A 5 7.21 -19.36 -8.94
CA CYS A 5 8.03 -19.06 -10.12
C CYS A 5 8.17 -17.55 -10.35
N LYS A 6 7.12 -16.76 -10.09
CA LYS A 6 7.15 -15.30 -10.24
C LYS A 6 8.15 -14.63 -9.29
N TRP A 7 8.37 -15.21 -8.11
CA TRP A 7 9.24 -14.65 -7.08
C TRP A 7 10.73 -14.88 -7.40
N ARG A 8 11.06 -15.97 -8.09
CA ARG A 8 12.43 -16.24 -8.57
C ARG A 8 12.89 -15.32 -9.70
N ALA A 9 11.95 -14.70 -10.42
CA ALA A 9 12.25 -13.73 -11.47
C ALA A 9 12.54 -12.32 -10.93
N LEU A 10 12.39 -12.09 -9.62
CA LEU A 10 12.69 -10.80 -9.02
C LEU A 10 14.20 -10.62 -8.86
N PRO A 11 14.74 -9.41 -9.06
CA PRO A 11 16.14 -9.11 -8.76
C PRO A 11 16.42 -9.41 -7.29
N GLY A 12 17.48 -10.17 -7.01
CA GLY A 12 17.86 -10.54 -5.63
C GLY A 12 18.35 -9.38 -4.76
N ALA A 13 18.62 -8.22 -5.36
CA ALA A 13 19.04 -7.01 -4.66
C ALA A 13 18.59 -5.76 -5.43
N PRO A 14 18.39 -4.62 -4.74
CA PRO A 14 18.18 -3.34 -5.38
C PRO A 14 19.42 -2.95 -6.19
N SER A 15 19.24 -2.46 -7.42
CA SER A 15 20.37 -2.00 -8.23
C SER A 15 20.66 -0.54 -7.94
N LEU A 16 21.94 -0.20 -7.70
CA LEU A 16 22.35 1.18 -7.46
C LEU A 16 21.92 2.09 -8.62
N LYS A 17 22.05 1.61 -9.87
CA LYS A 17 21.59 2.31 -11.07
C LYS A 17 20.10 2.65 -11.04
N ALA A 18 19.24 1.76 -10.55
CA ALA A 18 17.81 2.01 -10.44
C ALA A 18 17.46 2.97 -9.30
N LEU A 19 18.28 3.01 -8.25
CA LEU A 19 18.12 3.94 -7.13
C LEU A 19 18.60 5.35 -7.47
N THR A 20 19.65 5.48 -8.27
CA THR A 20 20.23 6.77 -8.67
C THR A 20 19.73 7.29 -10.01
N ALA A 21 18.84 6.55 -10.68
CA ALA A 21 18.21 7.04 -11.90
C ALA A 21 17.43 8.34 -11.59
N PRO A 22 17.37 9.31 -12.50
CA PRO A 22 16.59 10.54 -12.30
C PRO A 22 15.11 10.24 -12.00
N GLU A 23 14.61 9.17 -12.60
CA GLU A 23 13.28 8.59 -12.39
C GLU A 23 13.18 7.66 -11.15
N GLY A 24 14.30 7.36 -10.50
CA GLY A 24 14.39 6.61 -9.26
C GLY A 24 13.74 7.37 -8.12
N GLY A 25 12.52 6.96 -7.74
CA GLY A 25 11.75 7.59 -6.68
C GLY A 25 10.58 8.45 -7.18
N LEU A 26 10.47 8.69 -8.49
CA LEU A 26 9.26 9.28 -9.05
C LEU A 26 8.09 8.27 -8.95
N PRO A 27 6.93 8.70 -8.44
CA PRO A 27 5.72 7.88 -8.48
C PRO A 27 5.43 7.48 -9.92
N ARG A 28 5.27 6.18 -10.16
CA ARG A 28 4.83 5.68 -11.47
C ARG A 28 3.37 6.05 -11.69
N GLU A 29 3.01 6.34 -12.94
CA GLU A 29 1.62 6.60 -13.33
C GLU A 29 0.69 5.43 -12.97
N LYS A 30 1.18 4.19 -13.11
CA LYS A 30 0.55 2.98 -12.57
C LYS A 30 1.52 2.23 -11.68
N GLN A 31 1.12 2.00 -10.43
CA GLN A 31 1.87 1.17 -9.50
C GLN A 31 1.81 -0.30 -9.91
N ARG A 32 2.86 -1.07 -9.59
CA ARG A 32 2.88 -2.52 -9.84
C ARG A 32 1.74 -3.19 -9.07
N GLN A 33 0.93 -4.01 -9.76
CA GLN A 33 -0.24 -4.68 -9.18
C GLN A 33 0.10 -5.43 -7.89
N ALA A 34 1.22 -6.17 -7.87
CA ALA A 34 1.65 -6.90 -6.67
C ALA A 34 1.88 -5.99 -5.45
N LEU A 35 2.40 -4.77 -5.65
CA LEU A 35 2.58 -3.81 -4.56
C LEU A 35 1.24 -3.21 -4.11
N GLN A 36 0.32 -2.98 -5.06
CA GLN A 36 -1.04 -2.53 -4.74
C GLN A 36 -1.79 -3.58 -3.92
N ASP A 37 -1.66 -4.86 -4.27
CA ASP A 37 -2.35 -5.94 -3.56
C ASP A 37 -1.84 -6.09 -2.12
N ILE A 38 -0.54 -5.88 -1.88
CA ILE A 38 0.04 -5.87 -0.53
C ILE A 38 -0.45 -4.66 0.28
N SER A 39 -0.52 -3.48 -0.32
CA SER A 39 -0.95 -2.27 0.37
C SER A 39 -2.48 -2.13 0.48
N ARG A 40 -3.26 -2.89 -0.30
CA ARG A 40 -4.71 -2.80 -0.38
C ARG A 40 -5.38 -2.83 0.99
N ALA A 41 -5.07 -3.84 1.80
CA ALA A 41 -5.66 -4.00 3.13
C ALA A 41 -5.35 -2.80 4.06
N HIS A 42 -4.15 -2.22 3.93
CA HIS A 42 -3.76 -1.03 4.70
C HIS A 42 -4.54 0.20 4.25
N VAL A 43 -4.71 0.39 2.94
CA VAL A 43 -5.50 1.49 2.37
C VAL A 43 -6.97 1.37 2.76
N GLU A 44 -7.55 0.18 2.66
CA GLU A 44 -8.93 -0.09 3.05
C GLU A 44 -9.16 0.15 4.54
N SER A 45 -8.25 -0.34 5.39
CA SER A 45 -8.31 -0.12 6.85
C SER A 45 -8.21 1.36 7.19
N PHE A 46 -7.29 2.10 6.56
CA PHE A 46 -7.15 3.53 6.76
C PHE A 46 -8.42 4.29 6.36
N ASN A 47 -8.95 4.01 5.16
CA ASN A 47 -10.17 4.64 4.65
C ASN A 47 -11.37 4.38 5.56
N PHE A 48 -11.51 3.16 6.08
CA PHE A 48 -12.54 2.84 7.06
C PHE A 48 -12.35 3.65 8.36
N ALA A 49 -11.13 3.70 8.89
CA ALA A 49 -10.84 4.39 10.14
C ALA A 49 -11.16 5.90 10.08
N VAL A 50 -10.79 6.58 9.00
CA VAL A 50 -11.03 8.03 8.84
C VAL A 50 -12.47 8.37 8.42
N GLY A 51 -13.17 7.44 7.77
CA GLY A 51 -14.57 7.58 7.40
C GLY A 51 -15.50 7.09 8.52
N ASP A 52 -16.03 5.89 8.34
CA ASP A 52 -17.01 5.26 9.25
C ASP A 52 -16.49 5.13 10.69
N GLY A 53 -15.23 4.78 10.86
CA GLY A 53 -14.61 4.63 12.18
C GLY A 53 -14.67 5.92 12.99
N LEU A 54 -14.23 7.03 12.38
CA LEU A 54 -14.27 8.34 13.01
C LEU A 54 -15.70 8.80 13.29
N LEU A 55 -16.63 8.60 12.36
CA LEU A 55 -18.04 8.94 12.57
C LEU A 55 -18.64 8.20 13.77
N ARG A 56 -18.37 6.91 13.90
CA ARG A 56 -18.82 6.09 15.04
C ARG A 56 -18.22 6.59 16.36
N ALA A 57 -16.91 6.83 16.40
CA ALA A 57 -16.25 7.35 17.60
C ALA A 57 -16.84 8.70 18.05
N VAL A 58 -17.14 9.61 17.12
CA VAL A 58 -17.79 10.88 17.43
C VAL A 58 -19.23 10.68 17.94
N ALA A 59 -19.99 9.76 17.37
CA ALA A 59 -21.34 9.44 17.83
C ALA A 59 -21.33 8.84 19.24
N GLU A 60 -20.41 7.90 19.52
CA GLU A 60 -20.21 7.32 20.86
C GLU A 60 -19.84 8.39 21.88
N TYR A 61 -18.88 9.29 21.56
CA TYR A 61 -18.52 10.40 22.43
C TYR A 61 -19.70 11.31 22.76
N LYS A 62 -20.58 11.59 21.78
CA LYS A 62 -21.78 12.41 21.99
C LYS A 62 -22.86 11.70 22.82
N CYS A 63 -22.94 10.38 22.75
CA CYS A 63 -23.94 9.59 23.49
C CYS A 63 -23.54 9.40 24.97
N CYS A 64 -22.23 9.32 25.26
CA CYS A 64 -21.71 9.22 26.63
C CYS A 64 -21.65 10.57 27.39
N LYS A 65 -22.22 11.64 26.84
CA LYS A 65 -22.22 12.99 27.43
C LYS A 65 -23.64 13.43 27.72
#